data_AF-A0A5A7PJC3-F1
#
_entry.id   AF-A0A5A7PJC3-F1
#
_cell.length_a   1.000
_cell.length_b   1.000
_cell.length_c   1.000
_cell.angle_alpha   90.00
_cell.angle_beta   90.00
_cell.angle_gamma   90.00
#
_symmetry.space_group_name_H-M   'P 1'
#
loop_
_entity.id
_entity.type
_entity.pdbx_description
1 polymer ?
#
loop_
_entity_poly.entity_id
_entity_poly.type
_entity_poly.pdbx_seq_one_letter_code
_entity_poly.pdbx_strand_id
1 'polypeptide(L)'
;MACEIMNITRVWSVAMACLCYCHFVSARLPQGKWRLISLLPVFPIFAALPLHTTSAFFTALTAFSITWLATFKLLLFAFDASQPSSIPAFIATVALPFRVRPKNAPSRPHKKLPLNLATEIPIAASLISILSNYKDRIGPNPVLLAYCCLVFLMVDIVVEISSSAGRALLGLELEPASDEPYLATSLREFWGRRWNLTVNDVLRRTVYRPVRSAAGGGRCAAMAAVMGSFLVSGLMHELLFWYVTRAWPSWEMTAFFVLHGACVAAEFGLGAAGRDRWRLPWFVGGPLTIGFVVGSSSWLFFPPLVRNGADVRVIEEFRYVAKVVKGNIVNFLCFVGSRQD
;
A
#
# COMPACT_ATOMS: atom_id res chain seq x y z
N MET A 1 25.05 3.84 -3.00
CA MET A 1 24.46 2.50 -3.26
C MET A 1 24.98 1.42 -2.33
N ALA A 2 26.27 1.10 -2.27
CA ALA A 2 26.77 0.01 -1.43
C ALA A 2 26.37 0.12 0.06
N CYS A 3 26.49 1.33 0.63
CA CYS A 3 26.02 1.61 1.99
C CYS A 3 24.51 1.38 2.15
N GLU A 4 23.70 1.78 1.18
CA GLU A 4 22.25 1.59 1.24
C GLU A 4 21.84 0.12 1.07
N ILE A 5 22.50 -0.63 0.19
CA ILE A 5 22.29 -2.08 0.06
C ILE A 5 22.61 -2.78 1.38
N MET A 6 23.67 -2.36 2.08
CA MET A 6 24.00 -2.88 3.40
C MET A 6 22.93 -2.53 4.44
N ASN A 7 22.41 -1.29 4.44
CA ASN A 7 21.32 -0.86 5.31
C ASN A 7 20.05 -1.69 5.08
N ILE A 8 19.63 -1.86 3.82
CA ILE A 8 18.47 -2.66 3.43
C ILE A 8 18.67 -4.11 3.87
N THR A 9 19.85 -4.69 3.61
CA THR A 9 20.18 -6.06 4.02
C THR A 9 20.05 -6.21 5.52
N ARG A 10 20.60 -5.26 6.30
CA ARG A 10 20.49 -5.26 7.76
C ARG A 10 19.05 -5.17 8.24
N VAL A 11 18.29 -4.22 7.69
CA VAL A 11 16.88 -4.00 8.03
C VAL A 11 16.04 -5.26 7.79
N TRP A 12 16.16 -5.86 6.61
CA TRP A 12 15.40 -7.06 6.26
C TRP A 12 15.89 -8.31 7.00
N SER A 13 17.17 -8.40 7.36
CA SER A 13 17.70 -9.47 8.22
C SER A 13 17.08 -9.40 9.62
N VAL A 14 16.97 -8.22 10.21
CA VAL A 14 16.32 -8.02 11.52
C VAL A 14 14.83 -8.33 11.43
N ALA A 15 14.13 -7.87 10.38
CA ALA A 15 12.73 -8.21 10.15
C ALA A 15 12.53 -9.73 10.05
N MET A 16 13.41 -10.42 9.30
CA MET A 16 13.38 -11.87 9.16
C MET A 16 13.57 -12.58 10.49
N ALA A 17 14.57 -12.17 11.29
CA ALA A 17 14.81 -12.74 12.60
C ALA A 17 13.59 -12.59 13.54
N CYS A 18 12.94 -11.42 13.53
CA CYS A 18 11.72 -11.18 14.29
C CYS A 18 10.56 -12.07 13.83
N LEU A 19 10.39 -12.27 12.51
CA LEU A 19 9.34 -13.14 11.97
C LEU A 19 9.61 -14.62 12.29
N CYS A 20 10.86 -15.05 12.24
CA CYS A 20 11.26 -16.38 12.74
C CYS A 20 10.92 -16.55 14.22
N TYR A 21 11.22 -15.54 15.06
CA TYR A 21 10.81 -15.54 16.46
C TYR A 21 9.28 -15.66 16.63
N CYS A 22 8.50 -14.90 15.85
CA CYS A 22 7.04 -14.98 15.86
C CYS A 22 6.55 -16.39 15.53
N HIS A 23 7.14 -17.03 14.52
CA HIS A 23 6.78 -18.38 14.10
C HIS A 23 7.17 -19.45 15.13
N PHE A 24 8.40 -19.42 15.66
CA PHE A 24 8.88 -20.49 16.53
C PHE A 24 8.45 -20.35 17.99
N VAL A 25 8.29 -19.12 18.48
CA VAL A 25 7.97 -18.85 19.89
C VAL A 25 6.51 -18.44 20.03
N SER A 26 6.08 -17.38 19.35
CA SER A 26 4.73 -16.82 19.55
C SER A 26 3.64 -17.77 19.05
N ALA A 27 3.88 -18.53 17.97
CA ALA A 27 2.90 -19.48 17.46
C ALA A 27 2.61 -20.64 18.43
N ARG A 28 3.56 -20.99 19.31
CA ARG A 28 3.39 -22.05 20.32
C ARG A 28 2.52 -21.62 21.50
N LEU A 29 2.28 -20.32 21.64
CA LEU A 29 1.44 -19.79 22.70
C LEU A 29 -0.04 -19.86 22.31
N PRO A 30 -0.96 -20.00 23.31
CA PRO A 30 -2.38 -19.98 23.07
C PRO A 30 -2.83 -18.64 22.47
N GLN A 31 -3.86 -18.69 21.64
CA GLN A 31 -4.46 -17.52 21.01
C GLN A 31 -4.94 -16.50 22.05
N GLY A 32 -4.93 -15.22 21.66
CA GLY A 32 -5.35 -14.11 22.49
C GLY A 32 -4.17 -13.44 23.21
N LYS A 33 -4.38 -13.12 24.49
CA LYS A 33 -3.51 -12.20 25.24
C LYS A 33 -2.05 -12.68 25.36
N TRP A 34 -1.79 -13.98 25.54
CA TRP A 34 -0.44 -14.48 25.75
C TRP A 34 0.41 -14.39 24.49
N ARG A 35 -0.17 -14.76 23.34
CA ARG A 35 0.46 -14.56 22.04
C ARG A 35 0.61 -13.08 21.71
N LEU A 36 -0.33 -12.22 22.11
CA LEU A 36 -0.16 -10.77 21.93
C LEU A 36 1.02 -10.23 22.73
N ILE A 37 1.14 -10.62 24.02
CA ILE A 37 2.23 -10.19 24.90
C ILE A 37 3.60 -10.60 24.32
N SER A 38 3.72 -11.81 23.76
CA SER A 38 4.98 -12.25 23.14
C SER A 38 5.35 -11.46 21.88
N LEU A 39 4.39 -10.83 21.21
CA LEU A 39 4.63 -10.01 20.01
C LEU A 39 5.00 -8.56 20.34
N LEU A 40 4.70 -8.08 21.55
CA LEU A 40 4.95 -6.68 21.95
C LEU A 40 6.41 -6.21 21.73
N PRO A 41 7.46 -7.02 21.97
CA PRO A 41 8.83 -6.61 21.69
C PRO A 41 9.13 -6.40 20.19
N VAL A 42 8.36 -7.04 19.30
CA VAL A 42 8.58 -6.98 17.84
C VAL A 42 8.06 -5.67 17.25
N PHE A 43 6.95 -5.14 17.77
CA PHE A 43 6.32 -3.92 17.24
C PHE A 43 7.22 -2.66 17.28
N PRO A 44 7.92 -2.31 18.37
CA PRO A 44 8.83 -1.17 18.38
C PRO A 44 10.03 -1.39 17.45
N ILE A 45 10.51 -2.63 17.29
CA ILE A 45 11.56 -2.96 16.32
C ILE A 45 11.05 -2.66 14.91
N PHE A 46 9.87 -3.17 14.54
CA PHE A 46 9.26 -2.91 13.24
C PHE A 46 9.01 -1.41 12.98
N ALA A 47 8.70 -0.63 14.00
CA ALA A 47 8.58 0.83 13.89
C ALA A 47 9.95 1.53 13.73
N ALA A 48 11.04 1.00 14.29
CA ALA A 48 12.36 1.60 14.13
C ALA A 48 13.00 1.30 12.76
N LEU A 49 12.67 0.17 12.13
CA LEU A 49 13.33 -0.31 10.91
C LEU A 49 13.41 0.71 9.75
N PRO A 50 12.34 1.44 9.37
CA PRO A 50 12.41 2.41 8.28
C PRO A 50 13.37 3.58 8.56
N LEU A 51 13.72 3.84 9.83
CA LEU A 51 14.64 4.93 10.15
C LEU A 51 16.08 4.63 9.71
N HIS A 52 16.42 3.37 9.50
CA HIS A 52 17.76 2.91 9.14
C HIS A 52 18.05 2.88 7.63
N THR A 53 17.06 3.17 6.78
CA THR A 53 17.25 3.34 5.33
C THR A 53 17.45 4.81 4.97
N THR A 54 18.29 5.09 3.97
CA THR A 54 18.52 6.45 3.49
C THR A 54 17.69 6.79 2.26
N SER A 55 17.30 5.78 1.45
CA SER A 55 16.43 5.98 0.30
C SER A 55 14.99 6.24 0.72
N ALA A 56 14.37 7.25 0.12
CA ALA A 56 12.97 7.59 0.31
C ALA A 56 12.05 6.43 -0.13
N PHE A 57 12.34 5.80 -1.28
CA PHE A 57 11.55 4.68 -1.77
C PHE A 57 11.66 3.44 -0.87
N PHE A 58 12.88 3.02 -0.50
CA PHE A 58 13.05 1.85 0.37
C PHE A 58 12.53 2.10 1.79
N THR A 59 12.64 3.34 2.28
CA THR A 59 12.00 3.75 3.54
C THR A 59 10.48 3.58 3.46
N ALA A 60 9.84 4.07 2.38
CA ALA A 60 8.40 3.90 2.17
C ALA A 60 8.00 2.43 2.07
N LEU A 61 8.78 1.62 1.34
CA LEU A 61 8.52 0.19 1.16
C LEU A 61 8.61 -0.58 2.48
N THR A 62 9.65 -0.34 3.29
CA THR A 62 9.81 -0.96 4.60
C THR A 62 8.72 -0.49 5.57
N ALA A 63 8.39 0.80 5.59
CA ALA A 63 7.31 1.32 6.44
C ALA A 63 5.95 0.70 6.08
N PHE A 64 5.64 0.63 4.78
CA PHE A 64 4.40 0.03 4.30
C PHE A 64 4.32 -1.48 4.60
N SER A 65 5.38 -2.22 4.30
CA SER A 65 5.36 -3.69 4.39
C SER A 65 5.54 -4.18 5.83
N ILE A 66 6.50 -3.61 6.57
CA ILE A 66 6.88 -4.09 7.90
C ILE A 66 6.19 -3.29 9.00
N THR A 67 6.38 -1.98 9.05
CA THR A 67 5.81 -1.17 10.14
C THR A 67 4.29 -1.23 10.14
N TRP A 68 3.67 -1.16 8.97
CA TRP A 68 2.21 -1.22 8.85
C TRP A 68 1.68 -2.63 8.68
N LEU A 69 1.87 -3.25 7.50
CA LEU A 69 1.15 -4.48 7.18
C LEU A 69 1.58 -5.66 8.05
N ALA A 70 2.88 -5.87 8.28
CA ALA A 70 3.35 -6.97 9.11
C ALA A 70 2.87 -6.83 10.56
N THR A 71 2.93 -5.63 11.15
CA THR A 71 2.39 -5.35 12.49
C THR A 71 0.91 -5.71 12.58
N PHE A 72 0.10 -5.28 11.61
CA PHE A 72 -1.35 -5.51 11.62
C PHE A 72 -1.68 -6.98 11.37
N LYS A 73 -0.94 -7.66 10.49
CA LYS A 73 -1.08 -9.10 10.25
C LYS A 73 -0.63 -9.93 11.47
N LEU A 74 0.41 -9.51 12.18
CA LEU A 74 0.82 -10.12 13.46
C LEU A 74 -0.22 -9.89 14.56
N LEU A 75 -0.86 -8.73 14.59
CA LEU A 75 -1.98 -8.46 15.50
C LEU A 75 -3.15 -9.42 15.23
N LEU A 76 -3.51 -9.66 13.97
CA LEU A 76 -4.52 -10.67 13.62
C LEU A 76 -4.07 -12.08 14.03
N PHE A 77 -2.82 -12.44 13.74
CA PHE A 77 -2.21 -13.70 14.14
C PHE A 77 -2.25 -13.95 15.66
N ALA A 78 -2.24 -12.89 16.48
CA ALA A 78 -2.41 -13.02 17.92
C ALA A 78 -3.74 -13.70 18.29
N PHE A 79 -4.80 -13.47 17.51
CA PHE A 79 -6.16 -13.92 17.78
C PHE A 79 -6.67 -15.00 16.81
N ASP A 80 -5.98 -15.22 15.69
CA ASP A 80 -6.36 -16.22 14.69
C ASP A 80 -5.69 -17.59 14.93
N ALA A 81 -6.45 -18.66 14.64
CA ALA A 81 -5.99 -20.04 14.73
C ALA A 81 -5.22 -20.51 13.49
N SER A 82 -5.54 -19.97 12.32
CA SER A 82 -5.03 -20.45 11.03
C SER A 82 -3.66 -19.86 10.70
N GLN A 83 -2.66 -20.71 10.51
CA GLN A 83 -1.32 -20.31 10.10
C GLN A 83 -0.80 -21.23 8.99
N PRO A 84 0.00 -20.69 8.06
CA PRO A 84 0.80 -21.55 7.18
C PRO A 84 1.73 -22.42 8.03
N SER A 85 1.79 -23.71 7.72
CA SER A 85 2.66 -24.66 8.41
C SER A 85 4.16 -24.46 8.10
N SER A 86 4.48 -23.83 6.97
CA SER A 86 5.86 -23.58 6.56
C SER A 86 6.34 -22.17 6.91
N ILE A 87 7.58 -22.09 7.39
CA ILE A 87 8.26 -20.83 7.75
C ILE A 87 8.25 -19.83 6.58
N PRO A 88 8.63 -20.20 5.33
CA PRO A 88 8.63 -19.25 4.22
C PRO A 88 7.24 -18.71 3.90
N ALA A 89 6.21 -19.55 3.99
CA ALA A 89 4.84 -19.10 3.76
C ALA A 89 4.34 -18.18 4.87
N PHE A 90 4.70 -18.45 6.13
CA PHE A 90 4.39 -17.56 7.24
C PHE A 90 5.05 -16.18 7.06
N ILE A 91 6.38 -16.16 6.82
CA ILE A 91 7.15 -14.94 6.60
C ILE A 91 6.58 -14.15 5.43
N ALA A 92 6.38 -14.78 4.27
CA ALA A 92 5.86 -14.10 3.09
C ALA A 92 4.46 -13.54 3.33
N THR A 93 3.57 -14.31 3.96
CA THR A 93 2.20 -13.86 4.26
C THR A 93 2.18 -12.65 5.17
N VAL A 94 3.07 -12.60 6.16
CA VAL A 94 3.15 -11.49 7.12
C VAL A 94 3.89 -10.28 6.55
N ALA A 95 5.07 -10.48 5.97
CA ALA A 95 5.96 -9.40 5.53
C ALA A 95 5.53 -8.76 4.21
N LEU A 96 4.99 -9.53 3.26
CA LEU A 96 4.74 -9.04 1.91
C LEU A 96 3.32 -8.45 1.76
N PRO A 97 3.16 -7.41 0.94
CA PRO A 97 1.90 -6.70 0.76
C PRO A 97 0.91 -7.40 -0.18
N PHE A 98 0.81 -8.73 -0.14
CA PHE A 98 -0.20 -9.48 -0.90
C PHE A 98 -1.34 -10.00 -0.01
N ARG A 99 -2.41 -10.41 -0.68
CA ARG A 99 -3.57 -11.05 -0.08
C ARG A 99 -3.81 -12.44 -0.69
N VAL A 100 -3.87 -13.45 0.16
CA VAL A 100 -4.19 -14.83 -0.24
C VAL A 100 -5.67 -14.91 -0.62
N ARG A 101 -5.94 -15.47 -1.79
CA ARG A 101 -7.29 -15.67 -2.29
C ARG A 101 -7.98 -16.80 -1.52
N PRO A 102 -9.21 -16.60 -1.03
CA PRO A 102 -10.00 -17.68 -0.46
C PRO A 102 -10.31 -18.77 -1.50
N LYS A 103 -10.30 -20.05 -1.11
CA LYS A 103 -10.58 -21.19 -2.01
C LYS A 103 -11.95 -21.09 -2.73
N ASN A 104 -12.93 -20.45 -2.10
CA ASN A 104 -14.30 -20.31 -2.63
C ASN A 104 -14.57 -18.93 -3.24
N ALA A 105 -13.53 -18.18 -3.61
CA ALA A 105 -13.70 -16.85 -4.18
C ALA A 105 -14.29 -16.93 -5.60
N PRO A 106 -15.23 -16.03 -5.97
CA PRO A 106 -15.77 -15.97 -7.33
C PRO A 106 -14.67 -15.73 -8.36
N SER A 107 -14.94 -16.09 -9.62
CA SER A 107 -14.03 -15.85 -10.74
C SER A 107 -13.64 -14.37 -10.82
N ARG A 108 -12.42 -14.11 -11.28
CA ARG A 108 -11.94 -12.74 -11.42
C ARG A 108 -12.78 -12.03 -12.50
N PRO A 109 -13.26 -10.80 -12.25
CA PRO A 109 -13.82 -10.00 -13.32
C PRO A 109 -12.74 -9.74 -14.38
N HIS A 110 -13.15 -9.71 -15.64
CA HIS A 110 -12.26 -9.28 -16.73
C HIS A 110 -11.94 -7.79 -16.54
N LYS A 111 -10.65 -7.46 -16.41
CA LYS A 111 -10.19 -6.07 -16.42
C LYS A 111 -10.51 -5.45 -17.77
N LYS A 112 -11.10 -4.25 -17.80
CA LYS A 112 -11.33 -3.49 -19.04
C LYS A 112 -10.03 -2.96 -19.62
N LEU A 113 -9.15 -2.46 -18.75
CA LEU A 113 -7.79 -2.09 -19.11
C LEU A 113 -6.83 -3.16 -18.55
N PRO A 114 -6.13 -3.93 -19.40
CA PRO A 114 -5.29 -5.04 -18.95
C PRO A 114 -3.94 -4.55 -18.40
N LEU A 115 -3.97 -3.69 -17.38
CA LEU A 115 -2.78 -3.29 -16.64
C LEU A 115 -2.21 -4.52 -15.92
N ASN A 116 -0.94 -4.77 -16.26
CA ASN A 116 -0.07 -5.77 -15.68
C ASN A 116 1.35 -5.20 -15.51
N LEU A 117 2.22 -5.92 -14.81
CA LEU A 117 3.61 -5.50 -14.57
C LEU A 117 4.37 -5.08 -15.84
N ALA A 118 4.18 -5.80 -16.96
CA ALA A 118 4.88 -5.51 -18.21
C ALA A 118 4.42 -4.19 -18.86
N THR A 119 3.21 -3.72 -18.57
CA THR A 119 2.69 -2.42 -19.02
C THR A 119 2.89 -1.32 -17.97
N GLU A 120 2.71 -1.62 -16.69
CA GLU A 120 2.79 -0.65 -15.60
C GLU A 120 4.21 -0.13 -15.40
N ILE A 121 5.22 -1.01 -15.46
CA ILE A 121 6.63 -0.63 -15.27
C ILE A 121 7.07 0.38 -16.35
N PRO A 122 6.86 0.14 -17.66
CA PRO A 122 7.17 1.14 -18.68
C PRO A 122 6.41 2.44 -18.51
N ILE A 123 5.10 2.40 -18.20
CA ILE A 123 4.30 3.62 -18.01
C ILE A 123 4.85 4.44 -16.83
N ALA A 124 5.15 3.79 -15.70
CA ALA A 124 5.74 4.44 -14.54
C ALA A 124 7.12 5.06 -14.88
N ALA A 125 7.97 4.32 -15.60
CA ALA A 125 9.28 4.82 -16.04
C ALA A 125 9.15 6.02 -16.98
N SER A 126 8.20 6.00 -17.92
CA SER A 126 7.89 7.13 -18.80
C SER A 126 7.41 8.34 -18.02
N LEU A 127 6.50 8.19 -17.06
CA LEU A 127 6.02 9.28 -16.21
C LEU A 127 7.16 9.88 -15.37
N ILE A 128 8.01 9.05 -14.76
CA ILE A 128 9.20 9.50 -14.02
C ILE A 128 10.13 10.29 -14.95
N SER A 129 10.35 9.83 -16.18
CA SER A 129 11.18 10.53 -17.17
C SER A 129 10.59 11.89 -17.57
N ILE A 130 9.27 11.96 -17.79
CA ILE A 130 8.58 13.20 -18.12
C ILE A 130 8.71 14.20 -16.96
N LEU A 131 8.42 13.76 -15.73
CA LEU A 131 8.56 14.58 -14.54
C LEU A 131 10.01 15.02 -14.31
N SER A 132 10.99 14.15 -14.57
CA SER A 132 12.41 14.48 -14.38
C SER A 132 12.96 15.52 -15.35
N ASN A 133 12.43 15.58 -16.58
CA ASN A 133 13.00 16.40 -17.66
C ASN A 133 12.15 17.63 -17.98
N TYR A 134 10.86 17.59 -17.68
CA TYR A 134 9.91 18.60 -18.12
C TYR A 134 9.04 19.18 -17.00
N LYS A 135 9.17 18.76 -15.73
CA LYS A 135 8.31 19.25 -14.62
C LYS A 135 8.19 20.77 -14.58
N ASP A 136 9.28 21.51 -14.76
CA ASP A 136 9.28 22.99 -14.71
C ASP A 136 8.63 23.65 -15.93
N ARG A 137 8.38 22.89 -17.01
CA ARG A 137 7.76 23.36 -18.25
C ARG A 137 6.28 23.00 -18.36
N ILE A 138 5.80 22.09 -17.52
CA ILE A 138 4.41 21.61 -17.55
C ILE A 138 3.61 22.33 -16.46
N GLY A 139 2.37 22.70 -16.75
CA GLY A 139 1.49 23.30 -15.75
C GLY A 139 1.25 22.40 -14.52
N PRO A 140 0.74 22.96 -13.41
CA PRO A 140 0.57 22.24 -12.15
C PRO A 140 -0.44 21.08 -12.23
N ASN A 141 -1.51 21.21 -13.02
CA ASN A 141 -2.55 20.18 -13.11
C ASN A 141 -2.07 18.88 -13.79
N PRO A 142 -1.37 18.92 -14.94
CA PRO A 142 -0.76 17.71 -15.49
C PRO A 142 0.29 17.07 -14.56
N VAL A 143 1.08 17.87 -13.82
CA VAL A 143 2.05 17.35 -12.86
C VAL A 143 1.35 16.59 -11.73
N LEU A 144 0.29 17.18 -11.17
CA LEU A 144 -0.56 16.52 -10.18
C LEU A 144 -1.13 15.20 -10.72
N LEU A 145 -1.69 15.21 -11.93
CA LEU A 145 -2.24 14.00 -12.55
C LEU A 145 -1.15 12.92 -12.71
N ALA A 146 0.04 13.31 -13.16
CA ALA A 146 1.18 12.39 -13.27
C ALA A 146 1.58 11.81 -11.91
N TYR A 147 1.55 12.60 -10.83
CA TYR A 147 1.80 12.09 -9.48
C TYR A 147 0.72 11.12 -9.00
N CYS A 148 -0.57 11.41 -9.23
CA CYS A 148 -1.66 10.48 -8.92
C CYS A 148 -1.45 9.14 -9.64
N CYS A 149 -1.17 9.18 -10.94
CA CYS A 149 -0.88 8.00 -11.74
C CYS A 149 0.35 7.25 -11.23
N LEU A 150 1.43 7.97 -10.89
CA LEU A 150 2.66 7.37 -10.39
C LEU A 150 2.43 6.65 -9.05
N VAL A 151 1.75 7.28 -8.09
CA VAL A 151 1.43 6.64 -6.80
C VAL A 151 0.60 5.37 -7.02
N PHE A 152 -0.43 5.43 -7.88
CA PHE A 152 -1.22 4.26 -8.23
C PHE A 152 -0.36 3.13 -8.81
N LEU A 153 0.42 3.42 -9.86
CA LEU A 153 1.27 2.42 -10.52
C LEU A 153 2.32 1.84 -9.57
N MET A 154 2.95 2.68 -8.75
CA MET A 154 3.98 2.22 -7.81
C MET A 154 3.42 1.26 -6.76
N VAL A 155 2.23 1.55 -6.21
CA VAL A 155 1.56 0.63 -5.27
C VAL A 155 1.17 -0.67 -5.98
N ASP A 156 0.58 -0.60 -7.18
CA ASP A 156 0.17 -1.77 -7.94
C ASP A 156 1.37 -2.66 -8.29
N ILE A 157 2.47 -2.08 -8.79
CA ILE A 157 3.73 -2.78 -9.11
C ILE A 157 4.30 -3.48 -7.88
N VAL A 158 4.40 -2.80 -6.73
CA VAL A 158 4.96 -3.39 -5.50
C VAL A 158 4.13 -4.58 -5.03
N VAL A 159 2.80 -4.46 -5.06
CA VAL A 159 1.91 -5.54 -4.62
C VAL A 159 1.88 -6.69 -5.63
N GLU A 160 1.92 -6.42 -6.94
CA GLU A 160 1.90 -7.47 -7.97
C GLU A 160 3.26 -8.19 -8.08
N ILE A 161 4.40 -7.51 -7.85
CA ILE A 161 5.71 -8.18 -7.70
C ILE A 161 5.67 -9.11 -6.49
N SER A 162 5.19 -8.61 -5.35
CA SER A 162 5.05 -9.41 -4.12
C SER A 162 4.14 -10.62 -4.33
N SER A 163 3.04 -10.42 -5.06
CA SER A 163 2.10 -11.48 -5.38
C SER A 163 2.68 -12.49 -6.36
N SER A 164 3.39 -12.04 -7.39
CA SER A 164 4.05 -12.92 -8.35
C SER A 164 5.12 -13.78 -7.66
N ALA A 165 5.90 -13.21 -6.74
CA ALA A 165 6.85 -13.96 -5.93
C ALA A 165 6.15 -15.00 -5.04
N GLY A 166 5.03 -14.64 -4.38
CA GLY A 166 4.25 -15.59 -3.59
C GLY A 166 3.64 -16.74 -4.41
N ARG A 167 3.18 -16.46 -5.64
CA ARG A 167 2.71 -17.50 -6.58
C ARG A 167 3.85 -18.42 -6.99
N ALA A 168 4.99 -17.86 -7.40
CA ALA A 168 6.12 -18.63 -7.93
C ALA A 168 6.83 -19.47 -6.86
N LEU A 169 7.03 -18.91 -5.66
CA LEU A 169 7.81 -19.55 -4.60
C LEU A 169 6.98 -20.43 -3.68
N LEU A 170 5.69 -20.15 -3.53
CA LEU A 170 4.83 -20.82 -2.53
C LEU A 170 3.58 -21.47 -3.12
N GLY A 171 3.34 -21.34 -4.44
CA GLY A 171 2.16 -21.89 -5.10
C GLY A 171 0.83 -21.28 -4.61
N LEU A 172 0.87 -20.10 -3.99
CA LEU A 172 -0.33 -19.46 -3.43
C LEU A 172 -1.17 -18.80 -4.51
N GLU A 173 -2.47 -19.02 -4.49
CA GLU A 173 -3.39 -18.16 -5.24
C GLU A 173 -3.57 -16.83 -4.50
N LEU A 174 -3.25 -15.73 -5.18
CA LEU A 174 -3.27 -14.40 -4.59
C LEU A 174 -4.23 -13.49 -5.35
N GLU A 175 -4.87 -12.56 -4.64
CA GLU A 175 -5.72 -11.53 -5.24
C GLU A 175 -4.89 -10.45 -5.96
N PRO A 176 -5.45 -9.75 -6.95
CA PRO A 176 -4.81 -8.58 -7.54
C PRO A 176 -4.67 -7.46 -6.52
N ALA A 177 -3.73 -6.55 -6.77
CA ALA A 177 -3.48 -5.37 -5.95
C ALA A 177 -4.71 -4.44 -5.87
N SER A 178 -5.30 -4.15 -7.02
CA SER A 178 -6.46 -3.25 -7.20
C SER A 178 -7.44 -3.79 -8.25
N ASP A 179 -8.68 -3.31 -8.23
CA ASP A 179 -9.76 -3.64 -9.19
C ASP A 179 -10.26 -2.39 -9.93
N GLU A 180 -9.43 -1.91 -10.86
CA GLU A 180 -9.71 -0.74 -11.73
C GLU A 180 -10.32 0.46 -10.97
N PRO A 181 -9.59 1.06 -10.01
CA PRO A 181 -10.14 2.09 -9.11
C PRO A 181 -10.61 3.36 -9.82
N TYR A 182 -10.07 3.65 -11.00
CA TYR A 182 -10.50 4.76 -11.85
C TYR A 182 -11.92 4.58 -12.44
N LEU A 183 -12.50 3.39 -12.34
CA LEU A 183 -13.89 3.12 -12.74
C LEU A 183 -14.90 3.25 -11.58
N ALA A 184 -14.46 3.69 -10.40
CA ALA A 184 -15.33 3.84 -9.24
C ALA A 184 -16.39 4.93 -9.48
N THR A 185 -17.65 4.62 -9.14
CA THR A 185 -18.79 5.55 -9.26
C THR A 185 -19.19 6.21 -7.93
N SER A 186 -18.56 5.79 -6.82
CA SER A 186 -18.73 6.34 -5.48
C SER A 186 -17.45 6.17 -4.66
N LEU A 187 -17.27 6.96 -3.60
CA LEU A 187 -16.11 6.83 -2.72
C LEU A 187 -16.12 5.51 -1.95
N ARG A 188 -17.30 5.01 -1.59
CA ARG A 188 -17.49 3.69 -0.99
C ARG A 188 -16.98 2.58 -1.91
N GLU A 189 -17.25 2.67 -3.21
CA GLU A 189 -16.76 1.70 -4.19
C GLU A 189 -15.25 1.81 -4.37
N PHE A 190 -14.72 3.04 -4.49
CA PHE A 190 -13.30 3.31 -4.61
C PHE A 190 -12.50 2.70 -3.46
N TRP A 191 -12.76 3.13 -2.22
CA TRP A 191 -12.00 2.69 -1.04
C TRP A 191 -12.36 1.29 -0.55
N GLY A 192 -13.61 0.87 -0.76
CA GLY A 192 -14.14 -0.36 -0.18
C GLY A 192 -13.92 -1.60 -1.04
N ARG A 193 -13.76 -1.45 -2.36
CA ARG A 193 -13.78 -2.58 -3.30
C ARG A 193 -12.72 -2.54 -4.39
N ARG A 194 -12.15 -1.37 -4.71
CA ARG A 194 -11.29 -1.22 -5.89
C ARG A 194 -9.86 -0.82 -5.58
N TRP A 195 -9.64 0.04 -4.59
CA TRP A 195 -8.31 0.53 -4.22
C TRP A 195 -7.66 -0.36 -3.15
N ASN A 196 -6.44 -0.84 -3.42
CA ASN A 196 -5.55 -1.52 -2.48
C ASN A 196 -6.25 -2.59 -1.62
N LEU A 197 -6.60 -3.71 -2.25
CA LEU A 197 -7.39 -4.78 -1.63
C LEU A 197 -6.68 -5.43 -0.44
N THR A 198 -5.35 -5.42 -0.43
CA THR A 198 -4.55 -5.90 0.71
C THR A 198 -4.77 -5.03 1.94
N VAL A 199 -4.57 -3.71 1.84
CA VAL A 199 -4.77 -2.78 2.97
C VAL A 199 -6.23 -2.78 3.42
N ASN A 200 -7.17 -2.81 2.47
CA ASN A 200 -8.59 -2.86 2.78
C ASN A 200 -8.94 -4.09 3.64
N ASP A 201 -8.49 -5.29 3.27
CA ASP A 201 -8.76 -6.51 4.02
C ASP A 201 -8.12 -6.50 5.40
N VAL A 202 -6.88 -6.00 5.51
CA VAL A 202 -6.17 -5.87 6.78
C VAL A 202 -6.95 -4.93 7.72
N LEU A 203 -7.26 -3.70 7.29
CA LEU A 203 -8.04 -2.74 8.09
C LEU A 203 -9.44 -3.25 8.42
N ARG A 204 -10.07 -3.99 7.50
CA ARG A 204 -11.39 -4.58 7.72
C ARG A 204 -11.36 -5.58 8.87
N ARG A 205 -10.30 -6.37 8.98
CA ARG A 205 -10.16 -7.40 10.03
C ARG A 205 -9.62 -6.82 11.34
N THR A 206 -8.65 -5.91 11.30
CA THR A 206 -8.02 -5.36 12.51
C THR A 206 -8.80 -4.22 13.15
N VAL A 207 -9.54 -3.43 12.36
CA VAL A 207 -10.21 -2.22 12.86
C VAL A 207 -11.72 -2.31 12.67
N TYR A 208 -12.19 -2.45 11.43
CA TYR A 208 -13.63 -2.32 11.13
C TYR A 208 -14.48 -3.33 11.90
N ARG A 209 -14.13 -4.62 11.82
CA ARG A 209 -14.89 -5.70 12.49
C ARG A 209 -14.88 -5.55 14.02
N PRO A 210 -13.72 -5.40 14.69
CA PRO A 210 -13.67 -5.20 16.14
C PRO A 210 -14.44 -3.96 16.60
N VAL A 211 -14.26 -2.81 15.95
CA VAL A 211 -14.94 -1.56 16.33
C VAL A 211 -16.46 -1.70 16.17
N ARG A 212 -16.91 -2.30 15.05
CA ARG A 212 -18.35 -2.53 14.83
C ARG A 212 -18.95 -3.48 15.86
N SER A 213 -18.20 -4.51 16.26
CA SER A 213 -18.64 -5.46 17.28
C SER A 213 -18.73 -4.81 18.66
N ALA A 214 -17.74 -3.98 19.02
CA ALA A 214 -17.71 -3.28 20.30
C ALA A 214 -18.80 -2.21 20.41
N ALA A 215 -19.17 -1.57 19.29
CA ALA A 215 -20.20 -0.53 19.25
C ALA A 215 -21.65 -1.06 19.23
N GLY A 216 -21.89 -2.35 19.49
CA GLY A 216 -23.24 -2.89 19.69
C GLY A 216 -24.06 -3.11 18.41
N GLY A 217 -23.44 -3.05 17.23
CA GLY A 217 -24.10 -3.33 15.95
C GLY A 217 -24.98 -2.18 15.41
N GLY A 218 -25.69 -2.46 14.31
CA GLY A 218 -26.51 -1.45 13.63
C GLY A 218 -25.72 -0.42 12.81
N ARG A 219 -26.40 0.70 12.48
CA ARG A 219 -25.91 1.72 11.55
C ARG A 219 -24.82 2.60 12.15
N CYS A 220 -25.03 3.09 13.36
CA CYS A 220 -24.05 3.92 14.08
C CYS A 220 -22.74 3.17 14.30
N ALA A 221 -22.79 1.88 14.67
CA ALA A 221 -21.62 1.03 14.79
C ALA A 221 -20.88 0.85 13.45
N ALA A 222 -21.61 0.72 12.33
CA ALA A 222 -20.99 0.62 11.01
C ALA A 222 -20.29 1.93 10.60
N MET A 223 -20.91 3.09 10.88
CA MET A 223 -20.31 4.40 10.62
C MET A 223 -19.08 4.64 11.50
N ALA A 224 -19.17 4.32 12.80
CA ALA A 224 -18.05 4.39 13.73
C ALA A 224 -16.88 3.50 13.27
N ALA A 225 -17.19 2.29 12.78
CA ALA A 225 -16.19 1.38 12.22
C ALA A 225 -15.55 1.91 10.93
N VAL A 226 -16.32 2.54 10.04
CA VAL A 226 -15.76 3.24 8.85
C VAL A 226 -14.81 4.34 9.30
N MET A 227 -15.27 5.25 10.17
CA MET A 227 -14.45 6.35 10.68
C MET A 227 -13.19 5.85 11.38
N GLY A 228 -13.29 4.82 12.20
CA GLY A 228 -12.15 4.18 12.86
C GLY A 228 -11.14 3.61 11.87
N SER A 229 -11.59 2.91 10.83
CA SER A 229 -10.71 2.39 9.78
C SER A 229 -9.99 3.50 9.01
N PHE A 230 -10.69 4.57 8.66
CA PHE A 230 -10.08 5.72 7.97
C PHE A 230 -9.14 6.50 8.87
N LEU A 231 -9.46 6.67 10.16
CA LEU A 231 -8.56 7.30 11.12
C LEU A 231 -7.26 6.50 11.27
N VAL A 232 -7.35 5.19 11.49
CA VAL A 232 -6.16 4.33 11.61
C VAL A 232 -5.36 4.33 10.31
N SER A 233 -6.02 4.28 9.15
CA SER A 233 -5.35 4.44 7.85
C SER A 233 -4.62 5.80 7.76
N GLY A 234 -5.26 6.89 8.17
CA GLY A 234 -4.69 8.23 8.17
C GLY A 234 -3.44 8.34 9.04
N LEU A 235 -3.50 7.81 10.27
CA LEU A 235 -2.35 7.77 11.18
C LEU A 235 -1.18 6.97 10.61
N MET A 236 -1.45 5.83 9.97
CA MET A 236 -0.39 5.02 9.35
C MET A 236 0.24 5.72 8.14
N HIS A 237 -0.55 6.46 7.36
CA HIS A 237 0.00 7.28 6.27
C HIS A 237 0.76 8.50 6.77
N GLU A 238 0.31 9.15 7.84
CA GLU A 238 1.05 10.23 8.50
C GLU A 238 2.43 9.72 8.97
N LEU A 239 2.46 8.55 9.60
CA LEU A 239 3.69 7.90 10.03
C LEU A 239 4.59 7.53 8.83
N LEU A 240 4.02 6.98 7.76
CA LEU A 240 4.76 6.70 6.52
C LEU A 240 5.39 7.98 5.95
N PHE A 241 4.64 9.06 5.91
CA PHE A 241 5.11 10.34 5.41
C PHE A 241 6.19 10.94 6.30
N TRP A 242 6.07 10.81 7.62
CA TRP A 242 7.11 11.18 8.56
C TRP A 242 8.43 10.43 8.26
N TYR A 243 8.37 9.11 8.02
CA TYR A 243 9.58 8.35 7.66
C TYR A 243 10.21 8.82 6.34
N VAL A 244 9.39 9.05 5.31
CA VAL A 244 9.87 9.39 3.96
C VAL A 244 10.38 10.83 3.87
N THR A 245 9.64 11.76 4.48
CA THR A 245 9.97 13.19 4.46
C THR A 245 11.06 13.54 5.47
N ARG A 246 11.16 12.78 6.57
CA ARG A 246 11.98 13.08 7.76
C ARG A 246 11.65 14.43 8.40
N ALA A 247 10.44 14.93 8.16
CA ALA A 247 9.91 16.17 8.71
C ALA A 247 8.78 15.87 9.69
N TRP A 248 8.53 16.79 10.63
CA TRP A 248 7.45 16.65 11.61
C TRP A 248 6.08 16.46 10.93
N PRO A 249 5.21 15.59 11.48
CA PRO A 249 3.90 15.32 10.92
C PRO A 249 3.05 16.59 10.86
N SER A 250 2.45 16.83 9.70
CA SER A 250 1.60 18.00 9.43
C SER A 250 0.13 17.74 9.72
N TRP A 251 -0.24 16.48 9.91
CA TRP A 251 -1.62 15.99 10.07
C TRP A 251 -2.50 16.15 8.82
N GLU A 252 -1.95 16.68 7.72
CA GLU A 252 -2.66 16.82 6.44
C GLU A 252 -3.06 15.44 5.87
N MET A 253 -2.21 14.42 6.04
CA MET A 253 -2.50 13.05 5.61
C MET A 253 -3.59 12.40 6.46
N THR A 254 -3.54 12.60 7.77
CA THR A 254 -4.63 12.13 8.64
C THR A 254 -5.95 12.81 8.29
N ALA A 255 -5.93 14.13 8.05
CA ALA A 255 -7.09 14.89 7.64
C ALA A 255 -7.68 14.40 6.29
N PHE A 256 -6.83 14.08 5.31
CA PHE A 256 -7.25 13.49 4.03
C PHE A 256 -8.09 12.23 4.25
N PHE A 257 -7.57 11.26 5.00
CA PHE A 257 -8.30 10.01 5.22
C PHE A 257 -9.55 10.21 6.09
N VAL A 258 -9.51 11.06 7.12
CA VAL A 258 -10.70 11.34 7.94
C VAL A 258 -11.81 11.99 7.11
N LEU A 259 -11.46 12.95 6.23
CA LEU A 259 -12.41 13.56 5.30
C LEU A 259 -13.04 12.50 4.37
N HIS A 260 -12.23 11.66 3.75
CA HIS A 260 -12.74 10.56 2.92
C HIS A 260 -13.62 9.59 3.71
N GLY A 261 -13.25 9.27 4.95
CA GLY A 261 -14.03 8.43 5.84
C GLY A 261 -15.39 9.04 6.16
N ALA A 262 -15.45 10.35 6.41
CA ALA A 262 -16.69 11.07 6.65
C ALA A 262 -17.58 11.07 5.40
N CYS A 263 -17.01 11.27 4.21
CA CYS A 263 -17.75 11.18 2.95
C CYS A 263 -18.28 9.76 2.69
N VAL A 264 -17.49 8.71 2.93
CA VAL A 264 -17.94 7.32 2.79
C VAL A 264 -19.03 6.97 3.82
N ALA A 265 -18.90 7.45 5.05
CA ALA A 265 -19.93 7.29 6.07
C ALA A 265 -21.22 8.02 5.68
N ALA A 266 -21.12 9.22 5.10
CA ALA A 266 -22.26 9.96 4.58
C ALA A 266 -22.94 9.23 3.40
N GLU A 267 -22.18 8.72 2.43
CA GLU A 267 -22.71 7.88 1.33
C GLU A 267 -23.44 6.64 1.89
N PHE A 268 -22.87 5.99 2.90
CA PHE A 268 -23.49 4.85 3.57
C PHE A 268 -24.81 5.24 4.26
N GLY A 269 -24.84 6.39 4.94
CA GLY A 269 -26.04 6.92 5.59
C GLY A 269 -27.15 7.29 4.60
N LEU A 270 -26.78 7.93 3.48
CA LEU A 270 -27.71 8.31 2.41
C LEU A 270 -28.34 7.08 1.74
N GLY A 271 -27.54 6.05 1.44
CA GLY A 271 -28.07 4.81 0.88
C GLY A 271 -29.05 4.10 1.81
N ALA A 272 -28.76 4.08 3.12
CA ALA A 272 -29.63 3.49 4.13
C ALA A 272 -30.95 4.26 4.37
N ALA A 273 -31.00 5.55 4.01
CA ALA A 273 -32.20 6.39 4.10
C ALA A 273 -33.17 6.21 2.91
N GLY A 274 -32.98 5.18 2.07
CA GLY A 274 -33.82 4.93 0.89
C GLY A 274 -33.52 5.86 -0.29
N ARG A 275 -32.54 6.77 -0.16
CA ARG A 275 -32.03 7.58 -1.28
C ARG A 275 -31.12 6.80 -2.22
N ASP A 276 -30.89 5.51 -1.96
CA ASP A 276 -30.25 4.57 -2.89
C ASP A 276 -31.03 4.41 -4.22
N ARG A 277 -32.28 4.87 -4.32
CA ARG A 277 -33.01 4.99 -5.59
C ARG A 277 -32.48 6.11 -6.51
N TRP A 278 -31.75 7.08 -5.96
CA TRP A 278 -31.15 8.20 -6.67
C TRP A 278 -29.67 7.93 -6.94
N ARG A 279 -29.36 6.73 -7.44
CA ARG A 279 -27.99 6.43 -7.88
C ARG A 279 -27.65 7.37 -9.02
N LEU A 280 -26.62 8.19 -8.80
CA LEU A 280 -26.07 9.03 -9.84
C LEU A 280 -25.71 8.14 -11.05
N PRO A 281 -26.07 8.56 -12.27
CA PRO A 281 -25.62 7.87 -13.46
C PRO A 281 -24.09 7.73 -13.46
N TRP A 282 -23.57 6.63 -13.99
CA TRP A 282 -22.13 6.32 -13.93
C TRP A 282 -21.25 7.42 -14.51
N PHE A 283 -21.72 8.13 -15.54
CA PHE A 283 -21.02 9.24 -16.18
C PHE A 283 -20.99 10.52 -15.35
N VAL A 284 -21.81 10.63 -14.29
CA VAL A 284 -21.73 11.72 -13.30
C VAL A 284 -20.97 11.25 -12.06
N GLY A 285 -21.33 10.08 -11.53
CA GLY A 285 -20.72 9.52 -10.31
C GLY A 285 -19.23 9.24 -10.48
N GLY A 286 -18.82 8.74 -11.64
CA GLY A 286 -17.42 8.46 -11.96
C GLY A 286 -16.55 9.72 -11.92
N PRO A 287 -16.78 10.72 -12.78
CA PRO A 287 -16.02 11.96 -12.77
C PRO A 287 -16.08 12.70 -11.44
N LEU A 288 -17.21 12.68 -10.72
CA LEU A 288 -17.33 13.29 -9.40
C LEU A 288 -16.45 12.57 -8.37
N THR A 289 -16.45 11.24 -8.37
CA THR A 289 -15.62 10.43 -7.44
C THR A 289 -14.14 10.65 -7.70
N ILE A 290 -13.70 10.52 -8.96
CA ILE A 290 -12.30 10.68 -9.34
C ILE A 290 -11.85 12.13 -9.18
N GLY A 291 -12.69 13.10 -9.58
CA GLY A 291 -12.43 14.52 -9.37
C GLY A 291 -12.29 14.87 -7.90
N PHE A 292 -13.13 14.31 -7.02
CA PHE A 292 -13.00 14.49 -5.57
C PHE A 292 -11.69 13.89 -5.05
N VAL A 293 -11.33 12.66 -5.44
CA VAL A 293 -10.07 12.02 -5.03
C VAL A 293 -8.86 12.83 -5.51
N VAL A 294 -8.82 13.27 -6.76
CA VAL A 294 -7.70 14.07 -7.31
C VAL A 294 -7.64 15.45 -6.66
N GLY A 295 -8.78 16.12 -6.49
CA GLY A 295 -8.85 17.45 -5.88
C GLY A 295 -8.48 17.45 -4.39
N SER A 296 -8.95 16.47 -3.62
CA SER A 296 -8.52 16.30 -2.22
C SER A 296 -7.05 15.87 -2.12
N SER A 297 -6.53 15.13 -3.11
CA SER A 297 -5.12 14.75 -3.17
C SER A 297 -4.20 15.95 -3.42
N SER A 298 -4.61 16.90 -4.27
CA SER A 298 -3.84 18.14 -4.46
C SER A 298 -3.82 19.03 -3.21
N TRP A 299 -4.91 18.99 -2.43
CA TRP A 299 -5.07 19.80 -1.22
C TRP A 299 -4.36 19.22 0.00
N LEU A 300 -4.47 17.92 0.26
CA LEU A 300 -4.04 17.32 1.54
C LEU A 300 -3.00 16.20 1.39
N PHE A 301 -2.94 15.54 0.22
CA PHE A 301 -2.07 14.37 0.04
C PHE A 301 -0.66 14.74 -0.45
N PHE A 302 -0.56 15.50 -1.53
CA PHE A 302 0.74 15.84 -2.13
C PHE A 302 1.52 16.97 -1.46
N PRO A 303 0.89 18.01 -0.85
CA PRO A 303 1.65 19.12 -0.28
C PRO A 303 2.72 18.72 0.75
N PRO A 304 2.51 17.76 1.67
CA PRO A 304 3.56 17.31 2.58
C PRO A 304 4.77 16.70 1.86
N LEU A 305 4.56 15.97 0.75
CA LEU A 305 5.66 15.35 0.00
C LEU A 305 6.45 16.40 -0.77
N VAL A 306 5.76 17.30 -1.47
CA VAL A 306 6.39 18.33 -2.32
C VAL A 306 7.12 19.36 -1.46
N ARG A 307 6.52 19.81 -0.36
CA ARG A 307 7.12 20.80 0.55
C ARG A 307 8.44 20.34 1.16
N ASN A 308 8.58 19.04 1.40
CA ASN A 308 9.78 18.43 1.99
C ASN A 308 10.71 17.79 0.94
N GLY A 309 10.45 18.01 -0.35
CA GLY A 309 11.27 17.51 -1.47
C GLY A 309 11.31 15.98 -1.60
N ALA A 310 10.35 15.26 -1.01
CA ALA A 310 10.30 13.80 -1.07
C ALA A 310 10.00 13.29 -2.48
N ASP A 311 9.19 14.03 -3.24
CA ASP A 311 8.89 13.74 -4.65
C ASP A 311 10.16 13.77 -5.51
N VAL A 312 11.00 14.80 -5.32
CA VAL A 312 12.27 14.96 -6.06
C VAL A 312 13.23 13.82 -5.70
N ARG A 313 13.41 13.52 -4.41
CA ARG A 313 14.29 12.43 -3.96
C ARG A 313 13.90 11.08 -4.57
N VAL A 314 12.61 10.73 -4.55
CA VAL A 314 12.13 9.47 -5.12
C VAL A 314 12.37 9.42 -6.64
N ILE A 315 12.08 10.51 -7.35
CA ILE A 315 12.31 10.59 -8.80
C ILE A 315 13.80 10.42 -9.14
N GLU A 316 14.69 11.06 -8.39
CA GLU A 316 16.14 10.95 -8.57
C GLU A 316 16.66 9.54 -8.29
N GLU A 317 16.15 8.88 -7.26
CA GLU A 317 16.48 7.48 -6.95
C GLU A 317 16.13 6.56 -8.12
N PHE A 318 14.92 6.67 -8.69
CA PHE A 318 14.54 5.88 -9.84
C PHE A 318 15.34 6.22 -11.10
N ARG A 319 15.63 7.50 -11.34
CA ARG A 319 16.49 7.94 -12.45
C ARG A 319 17.89 7.33 -12.35
N TYR A 320 18.44 7.30 -11.15
CA TYR A 320 19.74 6.71 -10.89
C TYR A 320 19.73 5.19 -11.15
N VAL A 321 18.73 4.47 -10.64
CA VAL A 321 18.56 3.03 -10.91
C VAL A 321 18.44 2.76 -12.41
N ALA A 322 17.62 3.55 -13.13
CA ALA A 322 17.47 3.41 -14.58
C ALA A 322 18.80 3.61 -15.33
N LYS A 323 19.62 4.58 -14.90
CA LYS A 323 20.96 4.82 -15.48
C LYS A 323 21.90 3.62 -15.28
N VAL A 324 21.90 3.04 -14.08
CA VAL A 324 22.73 1.86 -13.75
C VAL A 324 22.29 0.66 -14.58
N VAL A 325 21.00 0.38 -14.65
CA VAL A 325 20.45 -0.73 -15.45
C VAL A 325 20.78 -0.56 -16.92
N LYS A 326 20.58 0.64 -17.48
CA LYS A 326 20.93 0.93 -18.88
C LYS A 326 22.43 0.71 -19.13
N GLY A 327 23.31 1.18 -18.24
CA GLY A 327 24.75 0.96 -18.36
C GLY A 327 25.13 -0.52 -18.35
N ASN A 328 24.55 -1.30 -17.45
CA ASN A 328 24.80 -2.75 -17.38
C ASN A 328 24.30 -3.51 -18.61
N ILE A 329 23.13 -3.13 -19.14
CA ILE A 329 22.60 -3.73 -20.38
C ILE A 329 23.53 -3.42 -21.56
N VAL A 330 23.97 -2.18 -21.71
CA VAL A 330 24.91 -1.79 -22.78
C VAL A 330 26.22 -2.56 -22.65
N ASN A 331 26.80 -2.64 -21.46
CA ASN A 331 28.03 -3.39 -21.21
C ASN A 331 27.86 -4.89 -21.51
N PHE A 332 26.72 -5.49 -21.15
CA PHE A 332 26.41 -6.87 -21.45
C PHE A 332 26.29 -7.11 -22.96
N LEU A 333 25.59 -6.23 -23.68
CA LEU A 333 25.46 -6.31 -25.14
C LEU A 333 26.83 -6.16 -25.84
N CYS A 334 27.67 -5.24 -25.37
CA CYS A 334 29.04 -5.10 -25.89
C CYS A 334 29.90 -6.35 -25.62
N PHE A 335 29.78 -6.97 -24.44
CA PHE A 335 30.50 -8.20 -24.09
C PHE A 335 30.05 -9.43 -24.89
N VAL A 336 28.76 -9.53 -25.18
CA VAL A 336 28.21 -10.60 -26.04
C VAL A 336 28.62 -10.38 -27.49
N GLY A 337 28.63 -9.12 -27.98
CA GLY A 337 29.09 -8.76 -29.31
C GLY A 337 30.59 -9.06 -29.52
N SER A 338 31.45 -8.75 -28.54
CA SER A 338 32.89 -8.99 -28.62
C SER A 338 33.32 -10.46 -28.52
N ARG A 339 32.38 -11.40 -28.37
CA ARG A 339 32.64 -12.86 -28.38
C ARG A 339 32.25 -13.52 -29.72
N GLN A 340 31.66 -12.77 -30.65
CA GLN A 340 31.25 -13.26 -31.97
C GLN A 340 32.21 -12.85 -33.10
N ASP A 341 33.25 -12.07 -32.79
CA ASP A 341 34.38 -11.72 -33.67
C ASP A 341 35.65 -12.46 -33.24
#